data_AF-A0A0M3HIW9-F1
#
_entry.id   AF-A0A0M3HIW9-F1
#
_cell.length_a   1.000
_cell.length_b   1.000
_cell.length_c   1.000
_cell.angle_alpha   90.00
_cell.angle_beta   90.00
_cell.angle_gamma   90.00
#
_symmetry.space_group_name_H-M   'P 1'
#
loop_
_entity.id
_entity.type
_entity.pdbx_description
1 polymer ?
#
loop_
_entity_poly.entity_id
_entity_poly.type
_entity_poly.pdbx_seq_one_letter_code
_entity_poly.pdbx_strand_id
1 'polypeptide(L)'
;MDRIAVKVSLDFIGCSGLITPSLDEMVHVAREMQRAGLSIPLLIGGATTSKTHTAVKIAPRYSGPVIHCLDASKTVVACSSLCDPKTRDEFLADILEEYEEVRIEHYESMKERRFVSLKAARSRALKLDFTHFQPGKRLTYSRK
;
A
#
# COMPACT_ATOMS: atom_id res chain seq x y z
N MET A 1 11.03 -10.11 11.49
CA MET A 1 11.94 -9.87 10.35
C MET A 1 13.30 -9.32 10.79
N ASP A 2 13.33 -8.34 11.70
CA ASP A 2 14.54 -7.56 12.05
C ASP A 2 15.75 -8.41 12.47
N ARG A 3 15.51 -9.48 13.23
CA ARG A 3 16.59 -10.38 13.68
C ARG A 3 17.27 -11.18 12.57
N ILE A 4 16.60 -11.38 11.42
CA ILE A 4 17.13 -12.15 10.29
C ILE A 4 17.93 -11.23 9.37
N ALA A 5 17.42 -10.03 9.08
CA ALA A 5 18.10 -9.05 8.23
C ALA A 5 19.43 -8.55 8.83
N VAL A 6 19.55 -8.53 10.16
CA VAL A 6 20.82 -8.18 10.83
C VAL A 6 21.78 -9.38 10.88
N LYS A 7 21.27 -10.62 10.84
CA LYS A 7 22.10 -11.84 10.89
C LYS A 7 22.61 -12.28 9.52
N VAL A 8 21.85 -12.00 8.47
CA VAL A 8 22.16 -12.33 7.09
C VAL A 8 22.26 -10.98 6.40
N SER A 9 23.43 -10.58 5.92
CA SER A 9 23.60 -9.29 5.24
C SER A 9 22.70 -9.23 3.99
N LEU A 10 21.50 -8.67 4.13
CA LEU A 10 20.52 -8.54 3.05
C LEU A 10 20.72 -7.22 2.32
N ASP A 11 20.67 -7.25 1.00
CA ASP A 11 20.69 -6.05 0.18
C ASP A 11 19.33 -5.37 0.09
N PHE A 12 18.24 -6.13 0.25
CA PHE A 12 16.85 -5.66 0.12
C PHE A 12 15.89 -6.40 1.06
N ILE A 13 14.79 -5.75 1.45
CA ILE A 13 13.63 -6.40 2.07
C ILE A 13 12.41 -6.21 1.18
N GLY A 14 11.74 -7.29 0.79
CA GLY A 14 10.47 -7.25 0.07
C GLY A 14 9.28 -7.58 0.96
N CYS A 15 8.22 -6.78 0.88
CA CYS A 15 6.92 -7.04 1.51
C CYS A 15 5.82 -7.20 0.45
N SER A 16 5.06 -8.29 0.56
CA SER A 16 3.92 -8.58 -0.33
C SER A 16 2.60 -8.52 0.46
N GLY A 17 1.60 -7.84 -0.09
CA GLY A 17 0.28 -7.65 0.54
C GLY A 17 -0.86 -8.00 -0.40
N LEU A 18 -1.78 -8.84 0.07
CA LEU A 18 -2.93 -9.30 -0.71
C LEU A 18 -4.26 -8.68 -0.26
N ILE A 19 -4.39 -8.35 1.03
CA ILE A 19 -5.62 -7.86 1.63
C ILE A 19 -5.38 -6.51 2.32
N THR A 20 -6.44 -5.74 2.57
CA THR A 20 -6.33 -4.40 3.16
C THR A 20 -5.57 -4.38 4.50
N PRO A 21 -5.76 -5.35 5.43
CA PRO A 21 -4.98 -5.40 6.66
C PRO A 21 -3.47 -5.56 6.46
N SER A 22 -3.01 -6.11 5.33
CA SER A 22 -1.58 -6.23 5.03
C SER A 22 -0.87 -4.88 4.91
N LEU A 23 -1.61 -3.81 4.57
CA LEU A 23 -1.04 -2.47 4.44
C LEU A 23 -0.60 -1.89 5.79
N ASP A 24 -1.37 -2.14 6.85
CA ASP A 24 -1.03 -1.68 8.20
C ASP A 24 0.22 -2.40 8.72
N GLU A 25 0.37 -3.69 8.40
CA GLU A 25 1.57 -4.47 8.70
C GLU A 25 2.80 -3.94 7.95
N MET A 26 2.66 -3.51 6.69
CA MET A 26 3.77 -2.88 5.96
C MET A 26 4.21 -1.55 6.59
N VAL A 27 3.27 -0.74 7.07
CA VAL A 27 3.57 0.48 7.83
C VAL A 27 4.29 0.13 9.14
N HIS A 28 3.86 -0.93 9.82
CA HIS A 28 4.53 -1.42 11.02
C HIS A 28 5.97 -1.86 10.71
N VAL A 29 6.19 -2.66 9.67
CA VAL A 29 7.53 -3.09 9.23
C VAL A 29 8.44 -1.90 8.95
N ALA A 30 7.99 -0.88 8.22
CA ALA A 30 8.78 0.32 7.96
C ALA A 30 9.22 1.03 9.25
N ARG A 31 8.33 1.13 10.25
CA ARG A 31 8.66 1.71 11.56
C ARG A 31 9.67 0.86 12.33
N GLU A 32 9.53 -0.46 12.30
CA GLU A 32 10.46 -1.36 12.98
C GLU A 32 11.84 -1.34 12.32
N MET A 33 11.90 -1.26 10.99
CA MET A 33 13.16 -1.05 10.24
C MET A 33 13.83 0.25 10.64
N GLN A 34 13.06 1.34 10.78
CA GLN A 34 13.58 2.61 11.30
C GLN A 34 14.11 2.47 12.73
N ARG A 35 13.34 1.83 13.61
CA ARG A 35 13.73 1.62 15.02
C ARG A 35 14.98 0.77 15.15
N ALA A 36 15.15 -0.20 14.24
CA ALA A 36 16.33 -1.05 14.17
C ALA A 36 17.55 -0.35 13.53
N GLY A 37 17.41 0.89 13.04
CA GLY A 37 18.49 1.64 12.40
C GLY A 37 18.93 1.05 11.07
N LEU A 38 18.04 0.34 10.37
CA LEU A 38 18.34 -0.21 9.05
C LEU A 38 18.41 0.91 8.00
N SER A 39 19.18 0.68 6.95
CA SER A 39 19.31 1.58 5.80
C SER A 39 19.10 0.88 4.44
N ILE A 40 18.80 -0.42 4.47
CA ILE A 40 18.56 -1.23 3.27
C ILE A 40 17.21 -0.87 2.63
N PRO A 41 17.06 -0.93 1.30
CA PRO A 41 15.80 -0.60 0.64
C PRO A 41 14.67 -1.57 1.00
N LEU A 42 13.47 -1.00 1.15
CA LEU A 42 12.20 -1.70 1.38
C LEU A 42 11.36 -1.69 0.10
N LEU A 43 11.12 -2.86 -0.48
CA LEU A 43 10.27 -3.05 -1.65
C LEU A 43 8.84 -3.40 -1.21
N ILE A 44 7.85 -2.66 -1.69
CA ILE A 44 6.43 -2.84 -1.40
C ILE A 44 5.72 -3.32 -2.66
N GLY A 45 5.01 -4.45 -2.59
CA GLY A 45 4.23 -4.96 -3.72
C GLY A 45 3.03 -5.80 -3.30
N GLY A 46 2.25 -6.25 -4.28
CA GLY A 46 1.07 -7.09 -4.08
C GLY A 46 -0.25 -6.37 -4.37
N ALA A 47 -1.35 -7.13 -4.40
CA ALA A 47 -2.63 -6.71 -4.95
C ALA A 47 -3.27 -5.49 -4.28
N THR A 48 -3.06 -5.30 -2.97
CA THR A 48 -3.65 -4.15 -2.24
C THR A 48 -2.73 -2.95 -2.16
N THR A 49 -1.50 -3.07 -2.67
CA THR A 49 -0.52 -1.99 -2.61
C THR A 49 -0.74 -0.99 -3.74
N SER A 50 -0.41 0.27 -3.48
CA SER A 50 -0.43 1.32 -4.48
C SER A 50 0.68 2.31 -4.22
N LYS A 51 1.07 3.03 -5.28
CA LYS A 51 2.07 4.09 -5.19
C LYS A 51 1.64 5.16 -4.18
N THR A 52 0.38 5.59 -4.25
CA THR A 52 -0.21 6.57 -3.33
C THR A 52 -0.14 6.11 -1.87
N HIS A 53 -0.54 4.87 -1.56
CA HIS A 53 -0.47 4.38 -0.19
C HIS A 53 0.98 4.31 0.31
N THR A 54 1.90 3.86 -0.55
CA THR A 54 3.32 3.78 -0.23
C THR A 54 3.90 5.16 0.07
N ALA A 55 3.70 6.13 -0.82
CA ALA A 55 4.21 7.49 -0.70
C ALA A 55 3.64 8.25 0.51
N VAL A 56 2.36 8.06 0.83
CA VAL A 56 1.65 8.81 1.88
C VAL A 56 1.77 8.16 3.27
N LYS A 57 1.78 6.81 3.34
CA LYS A 57 1.64 6.10 4.62
C LYS A 57 2.88 5.30 5.03
N ILE A 58 3.62 4.72 4.08
CA ILE A 58 4.74 3.81 4.37
C ILE A 58 6.07 4.56 4.33
N ALA A 59 6.41 5.21 3.20
CA ALA A 59 7.68 5.90 2.98
C ALA A 59 8.04 6.91 4.10
N PRO A 60 7.11 7.73 4.65
CA PRO A 60 7.45 8.66 5.72
C PRO A 60 7.81 8.00 7.07
N ARG A 61 7.73 6.67 7.19
CA ARG A 61 8.03 5.93 8.43
C ARG A 61 9.43 5.35 8.47
N TYR A 62 10.17 5.43 7.37
CA TYR A 62 11.50 4.88 7.23
C TYR A 62 12.40 5.86 6.47
N SER A 63 13.59 6.16 6.99
CA SER A 63 14.53 7.09 6.36
C SER A 63 15.32 6.45 5.22
N GLY A 64 15.35 5.12 5.15
CA GLY A 64 15.92 4.40 4.02
C GLY A 64 14.97 4.36 2.81
N PRO A 65 15.44 3.89 1.65
CA PRO A 65 14.63 3.85 0.44
C PRO A 65 13.39 2.97 0.59
N VAL A 66 12.23 3.46 0.15
CA VAL A 66 11.00 2.68 0.04
C VAL A 66 10.52 2.75 -1.41
N ILE A 67 10.36 1.61 -2.06
CA ILE A 67 10.01 1.52 -3.48
C ILE A 67 8.76 0.67 -3.65
N HIS A 68 7.72 1.23 -4.26
CA HIS A 68 6.54 0.51 -4.71
C HIS A 68 6.84 -0.19 -6.04
N CYS A 69 6.71 -1.50 -6.07
CA CYS A 69 6.85 -2.31 -7.27
C CYS A 69 5.47 -2.80 -7.73
N LEU A 70 5.09 -2.43 -8.95
CA LEU A 70 3.78 -2.77 -9.52
C LEU A 70 3.62 -4.28 -9.76
N ASP A 71 4.68 -4.92 -10.24
CA ASP A 71 4.71 -6.33 -10.62
C ASP A 71 6.13 -6.89 -10.52
N ALA A 72 6.25 -8.20 -10.74
CA ALA A 72 7.53 -8.92 -10.67
C ALA A 72 8.55 -8.38 -11.68
N SER A 73 8.13 -8.08 -12.92
CA SER A 73 9.02 -7.59 -13.97
C SER A 73 9.63 -6.24 -13.60
N LYS A 74 8.83 -5.31 -13.08
CA LYS A 74 9.32 -4.00 -12.61
C LYS A 74 10.17 -4.10 -11.35
N THR A 75 9.92 -5.10 -10.51
CA THR A 75 10.77 -5.37 -9.33
C THR A 75 12.20 -5.70 -9.73
N VAL A 76 12.39 -6.52 -10.77
CA VAL A 76 13.73 -6.88 -11.27
C VAL A 76 14.49 -5.65 -11.75
N VAL A 77 13.82 -4.75 -12.49
CA VAL A 77 14.42 -3.49 -12.96
C VAL A 77 14.81 -2.60 -11.78
N ALA A 78 13.93 -2.43 -10.80
CA ALA A 78 14.20 -1.63 -9.60
C ALA A 78 15.41 -2.18 -8.81
N CYS A 79 15.48 -3.50 -8.60
CA CYS A 79 16.63 -4.12 -7.94
C CYS A 79 17.94 -3.89 -8.72
N SER A 80 17.90 -3.99 -10.05
CA SER A 80 19.07 -3.73 -10.90
C SER A 80 19.58 -2.31 -10.74
N SER A 81 18.70 -1.31 -10.77
CA SER A 81 19.05 0.10 -10.57
C SER A 81 19.58 0.37 -9.16
N LEU A 82 19.04 -0.29 -8.14
CA LEU A 82 19.52 -0.13 -6.76
C LEU A 82 20.91 -0.76 -6.51
N CYS A 83 21.25 -1.81 -7.25
CA CYS A 83 22.55 -2.48 -7.17
C CYS A 83 23.66 -1.77 -7.95
N ASP A 84 23.32 -1.02 -9.00
CA ASP A 84 24.31 -0.34 -9.84
C ASP A 84 24.69 1.03 -9.25
N PRO A 85 25.95 1.23 -8.81
CA PRO A 85 26.38 2.50 -8.22
C PRO A 85 26.23 3.72 -9.13
N LYS A 86 26.14 3.52 -10.45
CA LYS A 86 26.01 4.62 -11.42
C LYS A 86 24.59 5.16 -11.53
N THR A 87 23.59 4.28 -11.35
CA THR A 87 22.18 4.62 -11.57
C THR A 87 21.38 4.70 -10.28
N ARG A 88 21.91 4.16 -9.18
CA ARG A 88 21.25 4.11 -7.87
C ARG A 88 20.79 5.48 -7.38
N ASP A 89 21.68 6.47 -7.34
CA ASP A 89 21.37 7.75 -6.71
C ASP A 89 20.37 8.56 -7.52
N GLU A 90 20.48 8.53 -8.85
CA GLU A 90 19.51 9.12 -9.78
C GLU A 90 18.14 8.45 -9.62
N PHE A 91 18.10 7.11 -9.65
CA PHE A 91 16.86 6.36 -9.47
C PHE A 91 16.17 6.66 -8.13
N LEU A 92 16.93 6.81 -7.04
CA LEU A 92 16.39 7.16 -5.74
C LEU A 92 15.85 8.60 -5.69
N ALA A 93 16.53 9.54 -6.35
CA ALA A 93 16.08 10.91 -6.45
C ALA A 93 14.74 11.00 -7.19
N ASP A 94 14.62 10.31 -8.33
CA ASP A 94 13.39 10.25 -9.13
C ASP A 94 12.20 9.70 -8.32
N ILE A 95 12.41 8.62 -7.55
CA ILE A 95 11.37 8.05 -6.70
C ILE A 95 10.95 9.00 -5.58
N LEU A 96 11.90 9.74 -4.99
CA LEU A 96 11.61 10.69 -3.93
C LEU A 96 10.81 11.89 -4.45
N GLU A 97 11.16 12.41 -5.62
CA GLU A 97 10.43 13.48 -6.31
C GLU A 97 9.01 13.00 -6.65
N GLU A 98 8.88 11.85 -7.30
CA GLU A 98 7.57 11.27 -7.65
C GLU A 98 6.69 11.07 -6.39
N TYR A 99 7.27 10.64 -5.28
CA TYR A 99 6.51 10.45 -4.04
C TYR A 99 6.07 11.77 -3.40
N GLU A 100 6.84 12.84 -3.57
CA GLU A 100 6.44 14.16 -3.10
C GLU A 100 5.26 14.69 -3.93
N GLU A 101 5.33 14.58 -5.25
CA GLU A 101 4.23 14.96 -6.13
C GLU A 101 2.93 14.20 -5.79
N VAL A 102 3.03 12.88 -5.64
CA VAL A 102 1.89 12.02 -5.28
C VAL A 102 1.32 12.39 -3.90
N ARG A 103 2.16 12.80 -2.94
CA ARG A 103 1.69 13.27 -1.63
C ARG A 103 0.91 14.57 -1.77
N ILE A 104 1.45 15.55 -2.50
CA ILE A 104 0.81 16.85 -2.72
C ILE A 104 -0.55 16.64 -3.39
N GLU A 105 -0.60 15.90 -4.49
CA GLU A 105 -1.83 15.59 -5.23
C GLU A 105 -2.87 14.91 -4.33
N HIS A 106 -2.45 13.92 -3.53
CA HIS A 106 -3.33 13.24 -2.59
C HIS A 106 -3.97 14.20 -1.59
N TYR A 107 -3.19 15.10 -0.98
CA TYR A 107 -3.70 16.05 0.00
C TYR A 107 -4.59 17.13 -0.61
N GLU A 108 -4.28 17.63 -1.81
CA GLU A 108 -5.17 18.54 -2.54
C GLU A 108 -6.50 17.88 -2.89
N SER A 109 -6.48 16.65 -3.40
CA SER A 109 -7.71 15.89 -3.69
C SER A 109 -8.59 15.67 -2.46
N MET A 110 -8.01 15.62 -1.25
CA MET A 110 -8.76 15.49 -0.01
C MET A 110 -9.49 16.78 0.38
N LYS A 111 -8.94 17.96 0.05
CA LYS A 111 -9.59 19.25 0.31
C LYS A 111 -10.82 19.45 -0.56
N GLU A 112 -10.82 18.91 -1.78
CA GLU A 112 -11.94 19.01 -2.72
C GLU A 112 -13.13 18.10 -2.36
N ARG A 113 -12.91 17.06 -1.55
CA ARG A 113 -13.97 16.10 -1.19
C ARG A 113 -15.05 16.73 -0.34
N ARG A 114 -16.24 16.87 -0.93
CA ARG A 114 -17.45 17.29 -0.22
C ARG A 114 -18.14 16.09 0.42
N PHE A 115 -17.96 15.94 1.73
CA PHE A 115 -18.68 14.92 2.49
C PHE A 115 -20.08 15.40 2.87
N VAL A 116 -21.02 14.45 2.96
CA VAL A 116 -22.34 14.67 3.54
C VAL A 116 -22.42 14.03 4.92
N SER A 117 -23.26 14.57 5.79
CA SER A 117 -23.47 13.96 7.11
C SER A 117 -24.02 12.54 6.98
N LEU A 118 -23.72 11.68 7.94
CA LEU A 118 -24.25 10.31 7.99
C LEU A 118 -25.78 10.29 7.92
N LYS A 119 -26.44 11.27 8.56
CA LYS A 119 -27.91 11.44 8.50
C LYS A 119 -28.37 11.74 7.08
N ALA A 120 -27.72 12.68 6.38
CA ALA A 120 -28.05 13.03 5.01
C ALA A 120 -27.80 11.85 4.05
N ALA A 121 -26.69 11.12 4.21
CA ALA A 121 -26.40 9.92 3.44
C ALA A 121 -27.49 8.85 3.62
N ARG A 122 -27.88 8.57 4.87
CA ARG A 122 -28.96 7.61 5.18
C ARG A 122 -30.31 8.05 4.61
N SER A 123 -30.64 9.35 4.64
CA SER A 123 -31.88 9.84 4.02
C SER A 123 -31.91 9.73 2.50
N ARG A 124 -30.73 9.68 1.86
CA ARG A 124 -30.55 9.49 0.40
C ARG A 124 -30.39 8.01 0.03
N ALA A 125 -30.54 7.09 0.98
CA ALA A 125 -30.47 5.66 0.69
C ALA A 125 -31.51 5.26 -0.36
N LEU A 126 -31.17 4.26 -1.17
CA LEU A 126 -32.04 3.73 -2.20
C LEU A 126 -33.36 3.25 -1.58
N LYS A 127 -34.48 3.88 -1.96
CA LYS A 127 -35.82 3.50 -1.50
C LYS A 127 -36.36 2.43 -2.44
N LEU A 128 -36.25 1.17 -2.03
CA LEU A 128 -36.82 0.04 -2.73
C LEU A 128 -38.23 -0.25 -2.18
N ASP A 129 -39.17 -0.49 -3.08
CA ASP A 129 -40.49 -1.00 -2.72
C ASP A 129 -40.42 -2.53 -2.60
N PHE A 130 -40.62 -3.04 -1.40
CA PHE A 130 -40.61 -4.48 -1.11
C PHE A 130 -42.02 -5.07 -0.98
N THR A 131 -43.09 -4.29 -1.18
CA THR A 131 -44.48 -4.73 -0.98
C THR A 131 -44.84 -6.00 -1.77
N HIS A 132 -44.34 -6.10 -3.00
CA HIS A 132 -44.53 -7.27 -3.87
C HIS A 132 -43.25 -8.08 -4.11
N PHE A 133 -42.17 -7.78 -3.38
CA PHE A 133 -40.94 -8.53 -3.50
C PHE A 133 -41.06 -9.87 -2.77
N GLN A 134 -41.07 -10.97 -3.51
CA GLN A 134 -40.92 -12.31 -2.95
C GLN A 134 -39.44 -12.72 -3.03
N PRO A 135 -38.72 -12.81 -1.89
CA PRO A 135 -37.37 -13.34 -1.88
C PRO A 135 -37.37 -14.79 -2.40
N GLY A 136 -36.41 -15.14 -3.27
CA GLY A 136 -36.25 -16.51 -3.72
C GLY A 136 -36.08 -17.46 -2.53
N LYS A 137 -36.82 -18.58 -2.53
CA LYS A 137 -36.67 -19.61 -1.50
C LYS A 137 -35.23 -20.15 -1.55
N ARG A 138 -34.56 -20.18 -0.39
CA ARG A 138 -33.25 -20.82 -0.26
C ARG A 138 -33.40 -22.30 -0.58
N LEU A 139 -32.74 -22.78 -1.63
CA LEU A 139 -32.66 -24.22 -1.90
C LEU A 139 -31.82 -24.87 -0.79
N THR A 140 -32.48 -25.52 0.17
CA THR A 140 -31.80 -26.35 1.17
C THR A 140 -31.59 -27.74 0.60
N TYR A 141 -30.33 -28.18 0.51
CA TYR A 141 -30.00 -29.56 0.17
C TYR A 141 -30.44 -30.47 1.33
N SER A 142 -31.41 -31.36 1.09
CA SER A 142 -31.78 -32.40 2.05
C SER A 142 -30.64 -33.43 2.07
N ARG A 143 -29.90 -33.51 3.20
CA ARG A 143 -28.93 -34.58 3.41
C ARG A 143 -29.71 -35.90 3.44
N LYS A 144 -29.53 -36.73 2.42
CA LYS A 144 -29.80 -38.17 2.50
C LYS A 144 -28.73 -38.82 3.38
#